data_AF-A0A4P7II47-F1
#
_entry.id   AF-A0A4P7II47-F1
#
_cell.length_a   1.000
_cell.length_b   1.000
_cell.length_c   1.000
_cell.angle_alpha   90.00
_cell.angle_beta   90.00
_cell.angle_gamma   90.00
#
_symmetry.space_group_name_H-M   'P 1'
#
loop_
_entity.id
_entity.type
_entity.pdbx_description
1 polymer ?
#
loop_
_entity_poly.entity_id
_entity_poly.type
_entity_poly.pdbx_seq_one_letter_code
_entity_poly.pdbx_strand_id
1 'polypeptide(L)' 'MDEQQGSAHSDGLAFEPTGVVEVDQVLEQIDRLGDVPVAEHVGAFERAQEQLRRALDAPQEP' A
#
# COMPACT_ATOMS: atom_id res chain seq x y z
N MET A 1 2.28 -37.13 -8.66
CA MET A 1 2.42 -36.27 -7.47
C MET A 1 2.89 -34.94 -8.00
N ASP A 2 1.91 -34.12 -8.37
CA ASP A 2 2.08 -32.78 -8.92
C ASP A 2 2.17 -31.82 -7.73
N GLU A 3 3.38 -31.60 -7.22
CA GLU A 3 3.57 -30.82 -5.98
C GLU A 3 4.63 -29.72 -6.09
N GLN A 4 4.92 -29.21 -7.28
CA GLN A 4 5.89 -28.11 -7.41
C GLN A 4 5.37 -26.95 -8.25
N GLN A 5 4.26 -26.35 -7.80
CA GLN A 5 3.95 -24.95 -8.13
C GLN A 5 3.52 -24.20 -6.86
N GLY A 6 4.32 -24.34 -5.79
CA GLY A 6 4.50 -23.29 -4.81
C GLY A 6 5.64 -22.38 -5.27
N SER A 7 5.59 -21.89 -6.51
CA SER A 7 6.45 -20.79 -6.91
C SER A 7 5.92 -19.60 -6.12
N ALA A 8 6.68 -19.18 -5.11
CA ALA A 8 6.35 -18.07 -4.25
C ALA A 8 5.69 -16.98 -5.09
N HIS A 9 4.46 -16.59 -4.73
CA HIS A 9 3.81 -15.40 -5.26
C HIS A 9 4.62 -14.21 -4.72
N SER A 10 5.84 -14.05 -5.22
CA SER A 10 6.68 -12.85 -5.13
C SER A 10 6.23 -11.86 -6.20
N ASP A 11 4.93 -11.82 -6.47
CA ASP A 11 4.34 -10.77 -7.28
C ASP A 11 3.99 -9.70 -6.24
N GLY A 12 4.91 -8.74 -6.06
CA GLY A 12 4.64 -7.52 -5.32
C GLY A 12 3.29 -7.00 -5.80
N LEU A 13 2.43 -6.59 -4.87
CA LEU A 13 1.02 -6.36 -5.19
C LEU A 13 0.96 -5.20 -6.18
N ALA A 14 0.91 -5.53 -7.47
CA ALA A 14 0.79 -4.55 -8.54
C ALA A 14 -0.65 -4.02 -8.48
N PHE A 15 -0.89 -3.07 -7.58
CA PHE A 15 -2.20 -2.46 -7.45
C PHE A 15 -2.50 -1.67 -8.72
N GLU A 16 -3.73 -1.78 -9.22
CA GLU A 16 -4.18 -0.91 -10.29
C GLU A 16 -4.22 0.54 -9.79
N PRO A 17 -3.61 1.50 -10.52
CA PRO A 17 -3.59 2.89 -10.12
C PRO A 17 -5.02 3.43 -10.04
N THR A 18 -5.31 4.09 -8.93
CA THR A 18 -6.64 4.63 -8.62
C THR A 18 -6.95 5.90 -9.40
N GLY A 19 -5.93 6.50 -10.04
CA GLY A 19 -6.04 7.78 -10.75
C GLY A 19 -5.94 8.98 -9.82
N VAL A 20 -5.78 8.76 -8.51
CA VAL A 20 -5.55 9.80 -7.50
C VAL A 20 -4.12 9.67 -7.00
N VAL A 21 -3.28 10.66 -7.35
CA VAL A 21 -1.82 10.64 -7.08
C VAL A 21 -1.50 10.40 -5.61
N GLU A 22 -2.25 11.00 -4.70
CA GLU A 22 -2.06 10.83 -3.25
C GLU A 22 -2.36 9.40 -2.79
N VAL A 23 -3.40 8.77 -3.35
CA VAL A 23 -3.78 7.40 -3.02
C VAL A 23 -2.75 6.42 -3.59
N ASP A 24 -2.29 6.63 -4.81
CA ASP A 24 -1.29 5.78 -5.45
C ASP A 24 0.05 5.81 -4.71
N GLN A 25 0.45 6.99 -4.17
CA GLN A 25 1.64 7.11 -3.31
C GLN A 25 1.50 6.37 -1.98
N VAL A 26 0.29 6.31 -1.41
CA VAL A 26 0.03 5.55 -0.19
C VAL A 26 0.10 4.05 -0.46
N LEU A 27 -0.46 3.59 -1.59
CA LEU A 27 -0.39 2.19 -2.00
C LEU A 27 1.06 1.73 -2.22
N GLU A 28 1.89 2.54 -2.88
CA GLU A 28 3.32 2.25 -3.03
C GLU A 28 4.04 2.14 -1.67
N GLN A 29 3.70 3.01 -0.71
CA GLN A 29 4.27 2.95 0.64
C GLN A 29 3.86 1.69 1.40
N ILE A 30 2.64 1.17 1.16
CA ILE A 30 2.13 -0.06 1.79
C ILE A 30 2.76 -1.32 1.16
N ASP A 31 3.00 -1.35 -0.16
CA ASP A 31 3.69 -2.48 -0.80
C ASP A 31 5.10 -2.67 -0.25
N ARG A 32 5.85 -1.56 -0.13
CA ARG A 32 7.19 -1.56 0.46
C ARG A 32 7.21 -1.97 1.94
N LEU A 33 6.06 -1.94 2.62
CA LEU A 33 5.94 -2.42 3.98
C LEU A 33 6.06 -3.93 4.08
N GLY A 34 5.77 -4.69 3.01
CA GLY A 34 5.94 -6.15 2.99
C GLY A 34 7.36 -6.62 3.31
N ASP A 35 8.36 -5.77 3.08
CA ASP A 35 9.78 -6.00 3.35
C ASP A 35 10.23 -5.58 4.77
N VAL A 36 9.33 -4.96 5.55
CA VAL A 36 9.61 -4.39 6.87
C VAL A 36 9.19 -5.38 7.98
N PRO A 37 9.80 -5.37 9.18
CA PRO A 37 9.27 -6.13 10.30
C PRO A 37 7.86 -5.69 10.68
N VAL A 38 6.96 -6.65 10.96
CA VAL A 38 5.57 -6.40 11.35
C VAL A 38 5.43 -5.43 12.53
N ALA A 39 6.41 -5.41 13.44
CA ALA A 39 6.45 -4.48 14.56
C ALA A 39 6.49 -2.99 14.13
N GLU A 40 7.00 -2.71 12.93
CA GLU A 40 7.10 -1.36 12.36
C GLU A 40 5.92 -1.03 11.41
N HIS A 41 5.13 -2.04 11.00
CA HIS A 41 4.00 -1.85 10.10
C HIS A 41 2.96 -0.91 10.68
N VAL A 42 2.64 -1.05 11.97
CA VAL A 42 1.60 -0.24 12.63
C VAL A 42 1.89 1.25 12.47
N GLY A 43 3.12 1.69 12.76
CA GLY A 43 3.48 3.11 12.67
C GLY A 43 3.53 3.64 11.24
N ALA A 44 3.79 2.79 10.24
CA ALA A 44 3.74 3.18 8.84
C ALA A 44 2.30 3.18 8.28
N PHE A 45 1.45 2.24 8.69
CA PHE A 45 0.02 2.25 8.39
C PHE A 45 -0.68 3.47 8.99
N GLU A 46 -0.38 3.83 10.24
CA GLU A 46 -0.95 5.03 10.88
C GLU A 46 -0.57 6.31 10.12
N ARG A 47 0.69 6.43 9.67
CA ARG A 47 1.15 7.56 8.84
C ARG A 47 0.47 7.62 7.47
N ALA A 48 0.31 6.47 6.83
CA ALA A 48 -0.41 6.34 5.56
C ALA A 48 -1.89 6.72 5.71
N GLN A 49 -2.53 6.24 6.77
CA GLN A 49 -3.94 6.53 7.07
C GLN A 49 -4.17 8.02 7.37
N GLU A 50 -3.26 8.67 8.09
CA GLU A 50 -3.32 10.11 8.36
C GLU A 50 -3.18 10.94 7.06
N GLN A 51 -2.25 10.56 6.19
CA GLN A 51 -2.09 11.20 4.86
C GLN A 51 -3.34 11.05 4.01
N LEU A 52 -3.90 9.84 3.93
CA LEU A 52 -5.13 9.57 3.18
C LEU A 52 -6.31 10.38 3.73
N ARG A 53 -6.45 10.43 5.05
CA ARG A 53 -7.51 11.22 5.69
C ARG A 53 -7.39 12.70 5.33
N ARG A 54 -6.19 13.27 5.36
CA ARG A 54 -5.97 14.66 4.94
C ARG A 54 -6.32 14.90 3.47
N ALA A 55 -5.92 14.01 2.58
CA ALA A 55 -6.24 14.12 1.15
C ALA A 55 -7.76 14.10 0.91
N LEU A 56 -8.49 13.26 1.65
CA LEU A 56 -9.95 13.17 1.57
C LEU A 56 -10.69 14.32 2.25
N ASP A 57 -10.13 14.88 3.33
CA ASP A 57 -10.72 15.98 4.09
C ASP A 57 -10.41 17.36 3.48
N ALA A 58 -9.42 17.44 2.59
CA ALA A 58 -9.15 18.64 1.81
C ALA A 58 -10.37 18.95 0.93
N PRO A 59 -11.01 20.13 1.08
CA PRO A 59 -12.11 20.52 0.21
C PRO A 59 -11.58 20.52 -1.23
N GLN A 60 -12.15 19.67 -2.07
CA GLN A 60 -11.86 19.65 -3.49
C GLN A 60 -12.20 21.05 -4.02
N GLU A 61 -11.19 21.86 -4.33
CA GLU A 61 -11.41 23.19 -4.90
C GLU A 61 -12.16 23.01 -6.23
N PRO A 62 -13.28 23.73 -6.46
CA PRO A 62 -14.13 23.57 -7.64
C PRO A 62 -13.47 24.05 -8.93
#